data_AF-F8CQ86-F1
#
_entry.id   AF-F8CQ86-F1
#
_cell.length_a   1.000
_cell.length_b   1.000
_cell.length_c   1.000
_cell.angle_alpha   90.00
_cell.angle_beta   90.00
_cell.angle_gamma   90.00
#
_symmetry.space_group_name_H-M   'P 1'
#
loop_
_entity.id
_entity.type
_entity.pdbx_description
1 polymer ?
#
loop_
_entity_poly.entity_id
_entity_poly.type
_entity_poly.pdbx_seq_one_letter_code
_entity_poly.pdbx_strand_id
1 'polypeptide(L)'
;MVSVVGLWGAVQVELLEDTRAQVVRLDTGQACTVERASLPSGAREGDLVVDGRLEPGQTEARRRDVARIRARLAVPVPPGLDL
;
A
#
# COMPACT_ATOMS: atom_id res chain seq x y z
N MET A 1 -15.19 7.49 -16.70
CA MET A 1 -13.89 6.82 -16.81
C MET A 1 -13.87 5.78 -15.71
N VAL A 2 -14.00 4.49 -16.05
CA VAL A 2 -14.05 3.42 -15.05
C VAL A 2 -12.60 3.08 -14.72
N SER A 3 -12.14 3.36 -13.50
CA SER A 3 -10.81 2.97 -13.05
C SER A 3 -10.67 1.46 -13.14
N VAL A 4 -9.65 0.98 -13.86
CA VAL A 4 -9.31 -0.45 -13.96
C VAL A 4 -9.11 -1.09 -12.58
N VAL A 5 -8.74 -0.29 -11.57
CA VAL A 5 -8.61 -0.71 -10.17
C VAL A 5 -9.94 -1.22 -9.58
N GLY A 6 -11.10 -0.74 -10.07
CA GLY A 6 -12.40 -1.25 -9.63
C GLY A 6 -12.66 -2.72 -10.01
N LEU A 7 -11.90 -3.29 -10.95
CA LEU A 7 -11.97 -4.71 -11.32
C LEU A 7 -11.09 -5.60 -10.42
N TRP A 8 -10.19 -5.01 -9.64
CA TRP A 8 -9.14 -5.74 -8.89
C TRP A 8 -9.43 -5.83 -7.39
N GLY A 9 -10.58 -5.31 -6.94
CA GLY A 9 -10.97 -5.28 -5.53
C GLY A 9 -10.08 -4.33 -4.72
N ALA A 10 -9.72 -4.74 -3.50
CA ALA A 10 -8.90 -3.94 -2.60
C ALA A 10 -7.39 -4.09 -2.91
N VAL A 11 -6.71 -2.96 -3.07
CA VAL A 11 -5.26 -2.89 -3.32
C VAL A 11 -4.57 -1.90 -2.38
N GLN A 12 -3.29 -2.11 -2.09
CA GLN A 12 -2.41 -1.12 -1.47
C GLN A 12 -1.47 -0.55 -2.53
N VAL A 13 -1.27 0.77 -2.55
CA VAL A 13 -0.22 1.40 -3.35
C VAL A 13 1.13 1.16 -2.68
N GLU A 14 2.08 0.53 -3.36
CA GLU A 14 3.41 0.25 -2.81
C GLU A 14 4.46 1.25 -3.31
N LEU A 15 4.43 1.55 -4.60
CA LEU A 15 5.34 2.51 -5.25
C LEU A 15 4.54 3.38 -6.20
N LEU A 16 4.78 4.68 -6.18
CA LEU A 16 4.08 5.63 -7.02
C LEU A 16 5.05 6.47 -7.85
N GLU A 17 5.17 6.15 -9.13
CA GLU A 17 6.01 6.86 -10.10
C GLU A 17 5.18 7.88 -10.90
N ASP A 18 5.84 8.61 -11.81
CA ASP A 18 5.20 9.68 -12.58
C ASP A 18 4.04 9.20 -13.45
N THR A 19 4.21 8.05 -14.12
CA THR A 19 3.21 7.50 -15.06
C THR A 19 2.66 6.15 -14.61
N ARG A 20 3.34 5.46 -13.70
CA ARG A 20 3.02 4.10 -13.27
C ARG A 20 2.92 4.02 -11.76
N ALA A 21 2.27 2.97 -11.28
CA ALA A 21 2.25 2.62 -9.89
C ALA A 21 2.42 1.11 -9.74
N GLN A 22 3.10 0.69 -8.68
CA GLN A 22 3.03 -0.68 -8.20
C GLN A 22 1.97 -0.75 -7.11
N VAL A 23 1.09 -1.73 -7.22
CA VAL A 23 0.07 -2.01 -6.21
C VAL A 23 0.16 -3.47 -5.79
N VAL A 24 -0.25 -3.75 -4.56
CA VAL A 24 -0.37 -5.10 -4.01
C VAL A 24 -1.83 -5.40 -3.76
N ARG A 25 -2.32 -6.48 -4.36
CA ARG A 25 -3.68 -6.97 -4.10
C ARG A 25 -3.78 -7.54 -2.69
N LEU A 26 -4.79 -7.10 -1.93
CA LEU A 26 -4.91 -7.50 -0.52
C LEU A 26 -5.39 -8.95 -0.33
N ASP A 27 -6.12 -9.48 -1.31
CA ASP A 27 -6.66 -10.84 -1.30
C ASP A 27 -5.60 -11.92 -1.53
N THR A 28 -4.59 -11.61 -2.35
CA THR A 28 -3.62 -12.57 -2.89
C THR A 28 -2.19 -12.23 -2.51
N GLY A 29 -1.93 -11.01 -2.05
CA GLY A 29 -0.57 -10.49 -1.83
C GLY A 29 0.21 -10.29 -3.13
N GLN A 30 -0.43 -10.44 -4.29
CA GLN A 30 0.23 -10.30 -5.57
C GLN A 30 0.52 -8.84 -5.89
N ALA A 31 1.78 -8.54 -6.21
CA ALA A 31 2.18 -7.25 -6.74
C ALA A 31 1.90 -7.16 -8.24
N CYS A 32 1.38 -6.03 -8.70
CA CYS A 32 1.15 -5.73 -10.11
C CYS A 32 1.41 -4.25 -10.42
N THR A 33 1.77 -3.98 -11.67
CA THR A 33 1.97 -2.62 -12.18
C THR A 33 0.71 -2.13 -12.87
N VAL A 34 0.32 -0.89 -12.58
CA VAL A 34 -0.80 -0.19 -13.21
C VAL A 34 -0.37 1.18 -13.73
N GLU A 35 -1.16 1.74 -14.62
CA GLU A 35 -1.08 3.16 -14.97
C GLU A 35 -1.46 4.01 -13.77
N ARG A 36 -0.68 5.06 -13.47
CA ARG A 36 -0.97 6.00 -12.36
C ARG A 36 -2.36 6.61 -12.52
N ALA A 37 -2.77 6.90 -13.75
CA ALA A 37 -4.07 7.48 -14.06
C ALA A 37 -5.26 6.56 -13.70
N SER A 38 -5.02 5.28 -13.41
CA SER A 38 -6.06 4.35 -12.94
C SER A 38 -6.35 4.47 -11.45
N LEU A 39 -5.45 5.08 -10.67
CA LEU A 39 -5.60 5.31 -9.24
C LEU A 39 -6.40 6.60 -8.95
N PRO A 40 -7.03 6.71 -7.77
CA PRO A 40 -7.67 7.94 -7.33
C PRO A 40 -6.70 9.12 -7.31
N SER A 41 -7.19 10.31 -7.67
CA SER A 41 -6.40 11.54 -7.50
C SER A 41 -6.05 11.74 -6.03
N GLY A 42 -4.77 12.00 -5.76
CA GLY A 42 -4.26 12.17 -4.40
C GLY A 42 -3.84 10.88 -3.69
N ALA A 43 -3.93 9.71 -4.35
CA ALA A 43 -3.35 8.48 -3.82
C ALA A 43 -1.85 8.63 -3.55
N ARG A 44 -1.39 8.07 -2.43
CA ARG A 44 0.00 8.05 -1.99
C ARG A 44 0.45 6.63 -1.70
N GLU A 45 1.76 6.44 -1.59
CA GLU A 45 2.33 5.18 -1.14
C GLU A 45 1.81 4.78 0.25
N GLY A 46 1.51 3.49 0.39
CA GLY A 46 0.87 2.89 1.54
C GLY A 46 -0.65 3.09 1.61
N ASP A 47 -1.26 3.89 0.75
CA ASP A 47 -2.72 4.08 0.77
C ASP A 47 -3.45 2.83 0.27
N LEU A 48 -4.61 2.58 0.87
CA LEU A 48 -5.54 1.55 0.43
C LEU A 48 -6.56 2.13 -0.53
N VAL A 49 -6.73 1.45 -1.65
CA VAL A 49 -7.77 1.72 -2.64
C VAL A 49 -8.71 0.53 -2.70
N VAL A 50 -9.99 0.77 -2.41
CA VAL A 50 -11.05 -0.25 -2.46
C VAL A 50 -12.09 0.20 -3.47
N ASP A 51 -12.35 -0.66 -4.46
CA ASP A 51 -13.30 -0.38 -5.54
C ASP A 51 -13.07 0.99 -6.21
N GLY A 52 -11.79 1.34 -6.37
CA GLY A 52 -11.37 2.61 -6.97
C GLY A 52 -11.52 3.85 -6.08
N ARG A 53 -11.65 3.70 -4.77
CA ARG A 53 -11.74 4.81 -3.80
C ARG A 53 -10.67 4.71 -2.72
N LEU A 54 -10.17 5.86 -2.27
CA LEU A 54 -9.24 5.92 -1.15
C LEU A 54 -9.96 5.62 0.17
N GLU A 55 -9.38 4.74 0.97
CA GLU A 55 -9.92 4.33 2.26
C GLU A 55 -8.97 4.75 3.40
N PRO A 56 -9.00 6.02 3.83
CA PRO A 56 -8.03 6.56 4.79
C PRO A 56 -8.13 5.91 6.18
N GLY A 57 -9.35 5.56 6.62
CA GLY A 57 -9.55 4.86 7.89
C GLY A 57 -8.91 3.48 7.91
N GLN A 58 -9.07 2.72 6.82
CA GLN A 58 -8.46 1.39 6.67
C GLN A 58 -6.94 1.48 6.49
N THR A 59 -6.47 2.49 5.76
CA THR A 59 -5.04 2.80 5.60
C THR A 59 -4.38 3.01 6.96
N GLU A 60 -4.96 3.86 7.80
CA GLU A 60 -4.44 4.16 9.12
C GLU A 60 -4.49 2.96 10.07
N ALA A 61 -5.59 2.19 10.06
CA ALA A 61 -5.70 0.96 10.83
C ALA A 61 -4.58 -0.03 10.47
N ARG A 62 -4.33 -0.23 9.16
CA ARG A 62 -3.28 -1.12 8.68
C ARG A 62 -1.88 -0.61 9.02
N ARG A 63 -1.63 0.70 8.91
CA ARG A 63 -0.36 1.30 9.33
C ARG A 63 -0.07 1.02 10.80
N ARG A 64 -1.07 1.16 11.68
CA ARG A 64 -0.95 0.83 13.11
C ARG A 64 -0.69 -0.66 13.34
N ASP A 65 -1.36 -1.53 12.60
CA ASP A 65 -1.16 -2.97 12.72
C ASP A 65 0.25 -3.39 12.30
N VAL A 66 0.75 -2.88 11.18
CA VAL A 66 2.12 -3.10 10.73
C VAL A 66 3.12 -2.58 11.75
N ALA A 67 2.92 -1.37 12.27
CA ALA A 67 3.78 -0.79 13.31
C ALA A 67 3.80 -1.66 14.58
N ARG A 68 2.63 -2.14 15.02
CA ARG A 68 2.49 -3.04 16.17
C ARG A 68 3.22 -4.37 15.94
N ILE A 69 3.09 -4.97 14.75
CA ILE A 69 3.76 -6.23 14.41
C ILE A 69 5.28 -6.01 14.33
N ARG A 70 5.74 -4.96 13.66
CA ARG A 70 7.16 -4.61 13.58
C ARG A 70 7.76 -4.39 14.96
N ALA A 71 7.07 -3.70 15.87
CA ALA A 71 7.53 -3.52 17.24
C ALA A 71 7.65 -4.86 18.00
N ARG A 72 6.75 -5.82 17.76
CA ARG A 72 6.83 -7.16 18.36
C ARG A 72 7.97 -8.03 17.79
N LEU A 73 8.28 -7.84 16.51
CA LEU A 73 9.33 -8.58 15.81
C LEU A 73 10.68 -7.86 15.81
N ALA A 74 10.76 -6.66 16.40
CA ALA A 74 11.97 -5.87 16.44
C ALA A 74 13.04 -6.63 17.23
N VAL A 75 14.13 -6.98 16.55
CA VAL A 75 15.32 -7.53 17.19
C VAL A 75 16.19 -6.34 17.60
N PRO A 76 16.56 -6.20 18.89
CA PRO A 76 17.42 -5.11 19.32
C PRO A 76 18.78 -5.23 18.61
N VAL A 77 19.25 -4.11 18.06
CA VAL A 77 20.59 -4.05 17.47
C VAL A 77 21.61 -4.10 18.61
N PRO A 78 22.54 -5.07 18.61
CA PRO A 78 23.60 -5.12 19.60
C PRO A 78 24.44 -3.83 19.60
N PRO A 79 24.92 -3.35 20.75
CA PRO A 79 25.81 -2.20 20.78
C PRO A 79 27.07 -2.47 19.95
N GLY A 80 27.47 -1.51 19.10
CA GLY A 80 28.67 -1.60 18.26
C GLY A 80 28.45 -2.11 16.83
N LEU A 81 27.21 -2.35 16.41
CA LEU A 81 26.85 -2.57 15.00
C LEU A 81 26.30 -1.27 14.41
N ASP A 82 27.04 -0.65 13.49
CA ASP A 82 26.52 0.38 12.59
C ASP A 82 25.72 -0.30 11.47
N LEU A 83 24.44 0.07 11.34
CA LEU A 83 23.52 -0.40 10.30
C LEU A 83 23.13 0.76 9.38
#